data_AF-A0A9I9E3K2-F1
#
_entry.id   AF-A0A9I9E3K2-F1
#
_cell.length_a   1.000
_cell.length_b   1.000
_cell.length_c   1.000
_cell.angle_alpha   90.00
_cell.angle_beta   90.00
_cell.angle_gamma   90.00
#
_symmetry.space_group_name_H-M   'P 1'
#
loop_
_entity.id
_entity.type
_entity.pdbx_description
1 polymer ?
#
loop_
_entity_poly.entity_id
_entity_poly.type
_entity_poly.pdbx_seq_one_letter_code
_entity_poly.pdbx_strand_id
1 'polypeptide(L)'
;YWACPFVKRVELTLKIKGIPFDYVEEDFLNKSPELLKLNPVYRKVPVLVHNGRSICESAIISEYIEEVWNNNGPSLLPQDPYKRSQIQFWADFVQNQVHIFYTMLVALDLYCSSDQLHLFSRI
;
A
#
# COMPACT_ATOMS: atom_id res chain seq x y z
N TYR A 1 -4.20 -7.25 3.96
CA TYR A 1 -3.00 -7.29 4.81
C TYR A 1 -2.90 -6.06 5.69
N TRP A 2 -3.44 -6.15 6.91
CA TRP A 2 -3.55 -5.05 7.87
C TRP A 2 -2.21 -4.46 8.33
N ALA A 3 -1.11 -5.22 8.32
CA ALA A 3 0.20 -4.74 8.74
C ALA A 3 1.01 -4.09 7.60
N CYS A 4 0.47 -4.03 6.37
CA CYS A 4 1.17 -3.41 5.25
C CYS A 4 1.26 -1.89 5.39
N PRO A 5 2.46 -1.29 5.41
CA PRO A 5 2.59 0.17 5.51
C PRO A 5 2.00 0.89 4.29
N PHE A 6 2.02 0.26 3.11
CA PHE A 6 1.44 0.83 1.89
C PHE A 6 -0.09 0.83 1.94
N VAL A 7 -0.72 -0.20 2.54
CA VAL A 7 -2.17 -0.22 2.79
C VAL A 7 -2.53 0.86 3.81
N LYS A 8 -1.74 0.99 4.88
CA LYS A 8 -1.96 2.01 5.92
C LYS A 8 -1.89 3.44 5.39
N ARG A 9 -1.04 3.72 4.40
CA ARG A 9 -1.03 5.01 3.70
C ARG A 9 -2.41 5.32 3.11
N VAL A 10 -2.96 4.40 2.32
CA VAL A 10 -4.27 4.59 1.66
C VAL A 10 -5.40 4.69 2.69
N GLU A 11 -5.39 3.82 3.69
CA GLU A 11 -6.37 3.85 4.78
C GLU A 11 -6.36 5.19 5.52
N LEU A 12 -5.17 5.72 5.82
CA LEU A 12 -5.01 7.03 6.46
C LEU A 12 -5.49 8.16 5.56
N THR A 13 -5.14 8.13 4.26
CA THR A 13 -5.61 9.12 3.28
C THR A 13 -7.14 9.18 3.24
N LEU A 14 -7.81 8.02 3.12
CA LEU A 14 -9.28 7.95 3.10
C LEU A 14 -9.88 8.48 4.41
N LYS A 15 -9.31 8.11 5.56
CA LYS A 15 -9.76 8.59 6.88
C LYS A 15 -9.59 10.09 7.06
N ILE A 16 -8.44 10.66 6.68
CA ILE A 16 -8.21 12.11 6.74
C ILE A 16 -9.21 12.85 5.86
N LYS A 17 -9.50 12.32 4.67
CA LYS A 17 -10.49 12.89 3.75
C LYS A 17 -11.95 12.65 4.19
N GLY A 18 -12.19 11.83 5.21
CA GLY A 18 -13.55 11.49 5.66
C GLY A 18 -14.35 10.69 4.63
N ILE A 19 -13.67 9.92 3.77
CA ILE A 19 -14.31 9.11 2.73
C ILE A 19 -14.66 7.75 3.33
N PRO A 20 -15.94 7.32 3.31
CA PRO A 20 -16.30 5.96 3.71
C PRO A 20 -15.75 4.96 2.70
N PHE A 21 -15.26 3.83 3.17
CA PHE A 21 -14.72 2.76 2.34
C PHE A 21 -14.97 1.40 2.98
N ASP A 22 -15.13 0.39 2.13
CA ASP A 22 -15.16 -1.00 2.57
C ASP A 22 -13.74 -1.57 2.55
N TYR A 23 -13.27 -2.02 3.71
CA TYR A 23 -11.97 -2.64 3.86
C TYR A 23 -12.07 -4.14 3.61
N VAL A 24 -11.37 -4.64 2.59
CA VAL A 24 -11.26 -6.07 2.28
C VAL A 24 -9.86 -6.54 2.66
N GLU A 25 -9.79 -7.47 3.62
CA GLU A 25 -8.52 -8.03 4.05
C GLU A 25 -8.03 -9.09 3.06
N GLU A 26 -6.87 -8.84 2.46
CA GLU A 26 -6.17 -9.82 1.64
C GLU A 26 -5.12 -10.61 2.41
N ASP A 27 -5.08 -11.92 2.16
CA ASP A 27 -4.03 -12.83 2.60
C ASP A 27 -2.78 -12.64 1.71
N PHE A 28 -1.64 -12.44 2.35
CA PHE A 28 -0.37 -12.21 1.67
C PHE A 28 0.21 -13.50 1.06
N LEU A 29 0.00 -14.66 1.71
CA LEU A 29 0.51 -15.95 1.27
C LEU A 29 -0.41 -16.58 0.22
N ASN A 30 -1.73 -16.44 0.39
CA ASN A 30 -2.73 -16.99 -0.52
C ASN A 30 -3.61 -15.89 -1.14
N LYS A 31 -3.08 -15.26 -2.19
CA LYS A 31 -3.72 -14.11 -2.86
C LYS A 31 -5.05 -14.51 -3.49
N SER A 32 -6.09 -13.71 -3.26
CA SER A 32 -7.41 -13.97 -3.83
C SER A 32 -7.41 -13.87 -5.38
N PRO A 33 -8.29 -14.62 -6.09
CA PRO A 33 -8.49 -14.44 -7.53
C PRO A 33 -8.92 -13.01 -7.91
N GLU A 34 -9.62 -12.33 -7.00
CA GLU A 34 -10.07 -10.95 -7.18
C GLU A 34 -8.89 -9.98 -7.22
N LEU A 35 -7.96 -10.08 -6.27
CA LEU A 35 -6.73 -9.28 -6.28
C LEU A 35 -5.93 -9.49 -7.57
N LEU A 36 -5.80 -10.74 -8.02
CA LEU A 36 -5.10 -11.08 -9.25
C LEU A 36 -5.78 -10.50 -10.49
N LYS A 37 -7.10 -10.34 -10.47
CA LYS A 37 -7.86 -9.68 -11.54
C LYS A 37 -7.71 -8.16 -11.49
N LEU A 38 -7.75 -7.56 -10.30
CA LEU A 38 -7.71 -6.11 -10.12
C LEU A 38 -6.31 -5.51 -10.32
N ASN A 39 -5.26 -6.28 -9.97
CA ASN A 39 -3.86 -5.91 -10.18
C ASN A 39 -3.07 -7.09 -10.81
N PRO A 40 -3.28 -7.37 -12.11
CA PRO A 40 -2.68 -8.53 -12.77
C PRO A 40 -1.16 -8.43 -12.94
N VAL A 41 -0.63 -7.19 -12.97
CA VAL A 41 0.80 -6.90 -13.19
C VAL A 41 1.59 -7.20 -11.93
N TYR A 42 1.33 -6.48 -10.84
CA TYR A 42 2.12 -6.59 -9.63
C TYR A 42 1.55 -7.57 -8.61
N ARG A 43 0.24 -7.86 -8.67
CA ARG A 43 -0.45 -8.79 -7.75
C ARG A 43 -0.20 -8.40 -6.29
N LYS A 44 -0.21 -7.11 -6.00
CA LYS A 44 0.11 -6.53 -4.69
C LYS A 44 -1.04 -5.64 -4.21
N VAL A 45 -1.13 -5.53 -2.89
CA VAL A 45 -1.97 -4.56 -2.18
C VAL A 45 -1.17 -3.30 -1.82
N PRO A 46 -1.80 -2.13 -1.64
CA PRO A 46 -3.24 -1.87 -1.78
C PRO A 46 -3.72 -1.79 -3.23
N VAL A 47 -5.02 -2.06 -3.42
CA VAL A 47 -5.77 -1.73 -4.63
C VAL A 47 -7.03 -0.99 -4.19
N LEU A 48 -7.28 0.19 -4.74
CA LEU A 48 -8.53 0.92 -4.56
C LEU A 48 -9.45 0.59 -5.73
N VAL A 49 -10.71 0.24 -5.46
CA VAL A 49 -11.74 0.10 -6.48
C VAL A 49 -12.72 1.25 -6.34
N HIS A 50 -12.78 2.11 -7.37
CA HIS A 50 -13.72 3.23 -7.40
C HIS A 50 -14.50 3.18 -8.73
N ASN A 51 -15.84 3.14 -8.64
CA ASN A 51 -16.74 3.02 -9.79
C ASN A 51 -16.37 1.85 -10.73
N GLY A 52 -16.05 0.70 -10.15
CA GLY A 52 -15.68 -0.52 -10.88
C GLY A 52 -14.30 -0.51 -11.55
N ARG A 53 -13.48 0.53 -11.32
CA ARG A 53 -12.13 0.66 -11.87
C ARG A 53 -11.11 0.45 -10.75
N SER A 54 -10.06 -0.33 -11.01
CA SER A 54 -8.96 -0.52 -10.08
C SER A 54 -7.88 0.55 -10.25
N ILE A 55 -7.39 1.05 -9.12
CA ILE A 55 -6.22 1.92 -9.00
C ILE A 55 -5.22 1.20 -8.11
N CYS A 56 -3.99 1.05 -8.59
CA CYS A 56 -2.90 0.33 -7.89
C CYS A 56 -1.83 1.32 -7.43
N GLU A 57 -0.92 0.84 -6.57
CA GLU A 57 0.17 1.60 -5.96
C GLU A 57 -0.29 2.67 -4.97
N SER A 58 0.18 2.58 -3.72
CA SER A 58 -0.34 3.42 -2.64
C SER A 58 -0.11 4.92 -2.84
N ALA A 59 0.98 5.32 -3.48
CA ALA A 59 1.24 6.72 -3.81
C ALA A 59 0.25 7.24 -4.87
N ILE A 60 0.06 6.50 -5.96
CA ILE A 60 -0.88 6.82 -7.03
C ILE A 60 -2.31 6.86 -6.50
N ILE A 61 -2.69 5.91 -5.66
CA ILE A 61 -4.00 5.90 -4.99
C ILE A 61 -4.20 7.16 -4.14
N SER A 62 -3.20 7.58 -3.35
CA SER A 62 -3.31 8.80 -2.53
C SER A 62 -3.45 10.06 -3.39
N GLU A 63 -2.72 10.17 -4.50
CA GLU A 63 -2.86 11.29 -5.45
C GLU A 63 -4.24 11.29 -6.11
N TYR A 64 -4.71 10.13 -6.57
CA TYR A 64 -6.06 9.97 -7.11
C TYR A 64 -7.14 10.43 -6.12
N ILE A 65 -7.01 10.06 -4.85
CA ILE A 65 -7.95 10.48 -3.81
C ILE A 65 -7.92 12.01 -3.62
N GLU A 66 -6.73 12.62 -3.64
CA GLU A 66 -6.57 14.07 -3.53
C GLU A 66 -7.25 14.82 -4.67
N GLU A 67 -7.15 14.30 -5.90
CA GLU A 67 -7.74 14.91 -7.09
C GLU A 67 -9.27 14.76 -7.14
N VAL A 68 -9.78 13.55 -6.87
CA VAL A 68 -11.21 13.22 -6.99
C VAL A 68 -12.04 13.80 -5.85
N TRP A 69 -11.50 13.78 -4.63
CA TRP A 69 -12.17 14.30 -3.42
C TRP A 69 -11.49 15.56 -2.91
N ASN A 70 -11.13 16.47 -3.83
CA ASN A 70 -10.47 17.74 -3.51
C ASN A 70 -11.28 18.67 -2.59
N ASN A 71 -12.61 18.47 -2.50
CA ASN A 71 -13.51 19.24 -1.65
C ASN A 71 -13.82 18.55 -0.31
N ASN A 72 -13.29 17.35 -0.05
CA ASN A 72 -13.52 16.61 1.19
C ASN A 72 -12.29 16.66 2.10
N GLY A 73 -12.53 16.92 3.39
CA GLY A 73 -11.46 16.96 4.39
C GLY A 73 -10.38 18.01 4.08
N PRO A 74 -9.25 17.98 4.82
CA PRO A 74 -8.12 18.85 4.56
C PRO A 74 -7.37 18.44 3.29
N SER A 75 -6.76 19.42 2.62
CA SER A 75 -5.82 19.21 1.52
C SER A 75 -4.59 18.46 2.04
N LEU A 76 -4.19 17.36 1.39
CA LEU A 76 -2.97 16.62 1.77
C LEU A 76 -1.71 17.33 1.26
N LEU A 77 -1.86 18.09 0.19
CA LEU A 77 -0.77 18.80 -0.46
C LEU A 77 -0.98 20.33 -0.37
N PRO A 78 0.09 21.12 -0.23
CA PRO A 78 0.04 22.56 -0.38
C PRO A 78 -0.38 22.96 -1.79
N GLN A 79 -0.99 24.15 -1.93
CA GLN A 79 -1.30 24.74 -3.23
C GLN A 79 -0.05 25.22 -3.97
N ASP A 80 0.94 25.73 -3.22
CA ASP A 80 2.21 26.20 -3.76
C ASP A 80 3.00 25.06 -4.43
N PRO A 81 3.35 25.17 -5.73
CA PRO A 81 4.01 24.09 -6.47
C PRO A 81 5.37 23.70 -5.89
N TYR A 82 6.13 24.66 -5.36
CA TYR A 82 7.44 24.38 -4.78
C TYR A 82 7.32 23.60 -3.47
N LYS A 83 6.43 24.01 -2.56
CA LYS A 83 6.17 23.25 -1.33
C LYS A 83 5.59 21.86 -1.63
N ARG A 84 4.74 21.74 -2.65
CA ARG A 84 4.24 20.44 -3.10
C ARG A 84 5.38 19.52 -3.56
N SER A 85 6.31 20.03 -4.37
CA SER A 85 7.45 19.22 -4.84
C SER A 85 8.35 18.78 -3.70
N GLN A 86 8.55 19.61 -2.67
CA GLN A 86 9.28 19.22 -1.46
C GLN A 86 8.59 18.07 -0.71
N ILE A 87 7.26 18.12 -0.56
CA ILE A 87 6.51 17.04 0.10
C ILE A 87 6.55 15.75 -0.73
N GLN A 88 6.40 15.84 -2.05
CA GLN A 88 6.50 14.69 -2.94
C GLN A 88 7.89 14.04 -2.87
N PHE A 89 8.96 14.85 -2.84
CA PHE A 89 10.33 14.35 -2.65
C PHE A 89 10.47 13.56 -1.35
N TRP A 90 10.02 14.12 -0.22
CA TRP A 90 10.11 13.42 1.06
C TRP A 90 9.22 12.18 1.13
N ALA A 91 8.03 12.23 0.52
CA ALA A 91 7.14 11.08 0.44
C ALA A 91 7.77 9.93 -0.37
N ASP A 92 8.40 10.24 -1.50
CA ASP A 92 9.12 9.26 -2.31
C ASP A 92 10.35 8.70 -1.58
N PHE A 93 11.14 9.56 -0.92
CA PHE A 93 12.26 9.13 -0.11
C PHE A 93 11.82 8.12 0.97
N VAL A 94 10.79 8.45 1.75
CA VAL A 94 10.25 7.55 2.79
C VAL A 94 9.67 6.27 2.18
N GLN A 95 8.95 6.36 1.05
CA GLN A 95 8.44 5.20 0.33
C GLN A 95 9.57 4.22 -0.01
N ASN A 96 10.67 4.73 -0.55
CA ASN A 96 11.81 3.91 -0.96
C ASN A 96 12.51 3.25 0.25
N GLN A 97 12.71 4.00 1.34
CA GLN A 97 13.26 3.42 2.58
C GLN A 97 12.34 2.31 3.14
N VAL A 98 11.04 2.60 3.28
CA VAL A 98 10.05 1.63 3.77
C VAL A 98 9.99 0.40 2.89
N HIS A 99 10.08 0.55 1.56
CA HIS A 99 10.13 -0.58 0.63
C HIS A 99 11.34 -1.48 0.85
N ILE A 100 12.53 -0.89 1.03
CA ILE A 100 13.77 -1.64 1.29
C ILE A 100 13.65 -2.38 2.63
N PHE A 101 13.26 -1.70 3.70
CA PHE A 101 13.09 -2.32 5.02
C PHE A 101 12.02 -3.42 5.02
N TYR A 102 10.87 -3.18 4.41
CA TYR A 102 9.79 -4.17 4.33
C TYR A 102 10.21 -5.40 3.52
N THR A 103 10.93 -5.21 2.41
CA THR A 103 11.45 -6.33 1.61
C THR A 103 12.48 -7.15 2.39
N MET A 104 13.38 -6.49 3.13
CA MET A 104 14.34 -7.20 4.00
C MET A 104 13.64 -7.96 5.12
N LEU A 105 12.65 -7.38 5.79
CA LEU A 105 11.87 -8.04 6.85
C LEU A 105 11.17 -9.29 6.32
N VAL A 106 10.45 -9.18 5.21
CA VAL A 106 9.76 -10.34 4.60
C VAL A 106 10.77 -11.41 4.16
N ALA A 107 11.92 -11.03 3.62
CA ALA A 107 12.95 -11.98 3.23
C ALA A 107 13.54 -12.74 4.43
N LEU A 108 13.77 -12.05 5.55
CA LEU A 108 14.23 -12.65 6.81
C LEU A 108 13.20 -13.63 7.37
N ASP A 109 11.91 -13.26 7.39
CA ASP A 109 10.84 -14.13 7.87
C ASP A 109 10.73 -15.41 7.02
N LEU A 110 10.83 -15.28 5.70
CA LEU A 110 10.85 -16.43 4.78
C LEU A 110 12.08 -17.31 4.98
N TYR A 111 13.28 -16.70 5.14
CA TYR A 111 14.53 -17.40 5.38
C TYR A 111 14.49 -18.19 6.71
N CYS A 112 14.06 -17.56 7.80
CA CYS A 112 13.89 -18.23 9.08
C CYS A 112 12.84 -19.35 9.03
N SER A 113 11.76 -19.16 8.28
CA SER A 113 10.72 -20.19 8.10
C SER A 113 11.23 -21.38 7.28
N SER A 114 12.11 -21.16 6.29
CA SER A 114 12.75 -22.25 5.55
C SER A 114 13.79 -23.02 6.38
N ASP A 115 14.53 -22.34 7.26
CA ASP A 115 15.53 -22.98 8.12
C ASP A 115 14.90 -23.86 9.21
N GLN A 116 13.67 -23.56 9.65
CA GLN A 116 12.94 -24.44 10.57
C GLN A 116 12.55 -25.79 9.93
N LEU A 117 12.31 -25.85 8.61
CA LEU A 117 12.03 -27.11 7.92
C LEU A 117 13.26 -28.06 7.89
N HIS A 118 14.48 -27.52 7.97
CA HIS A 118 15.70 -28.32 8.01
C HIS A 118 16.05 -28.88 9.39
N LEU A 119 15.45 -28.39 10.47
CA LEU A 119 15.65 -28.89 11.84
C LEU A 119 14.72 -30.06 12.21
N PHE A 120 13.61 -30.26 11.49
CA PHE A 120 12.66 -31.35 11.73
C PHE A 120 12.85 -32.59 10.82
N SER A 121 13.85 -32.59 9.93
CA SER A 121 14.14 -33.72 9.03
C SER A 121 15.41 -34.49 9.40
N ARG A 122 15.63 -34.77 10.69
CA ARG A 122 16.55 -35.82 11.14
C ARG A 122 15.85 -36.66 12.21
N ILE A 123 15.96 -37.97 12.00
CA ILE A 123 15.38 -39.12 12.72
C ILE A 123 15.24 -38.89 14.23
#